data_AF-A0A359I831-F1
#
_entry.id   AF-A0A359I831-F1
#
_cell.length_a   1.000
_cell.length_b   1.000
_cell.length_c   1.000
_cell.angle_alpha   90.00
_cell.angle_beta   90.00
_cell.angle_gamma   90.00
#
_symmetry.space_group_name_H-M   'P 1'
#
loop_
_entity.id
_entity.type
_entity.pdbx_description
1 polymer ?
#
loop_
_entity_poly.entity_id
_entity_poly.type
_entity_poly.pdbx_seq_one_letter_code
_entity_poly.pdbx_strand_id
1 'polypeptide(L)'
;MGKHISDSLYSPCCHIMSSDEDQPIVMDIYVGFNMSSQLVVCVDLHDYDEPEYNCSTAAVVNFDDSHKMARHHCVKHSRLPIFIAECMEEWGYIINPTFTQVRDCFKEITECLLDEGCRFRIKRTYGKGDHMCC
;
A
#
# COMPACT_ATOMS: atom_id res chain seq x y z
N MET A 1 19.67 -6.41 0.37
CA MET A 1 18.42 -5.74 0.72
C MET A 1 17.63 -5.53 -0.55
N GLY A 2 16.53 -6.29 -0.72
CA GLY A 2 15.56 -5.99 -1.76
C GLY A 2 14.98 -4.60 -1.51
N LYS A 3 14.78 -3.80 -2.55
CA LYS A 3 14.14 -2.49 -2.42
C LYS A 3 12.63 -2.67 -2.38
N HIS A 4 11.99 -2.22 -1.31
CA HIS A 4 10.54 -2.17 -1.23
C HIS A 4 10.01 -1.00 -2.05
N ILE A 5 8.74 -1.08 -2.44
CA ILE A 5 8.11 0.02 -3.17
C ILE A 5 7.90 1.22 -2.23
N SER A 6 7.59 0.98 -0.95
CA SER A 6 7.42 2.04 0.06
C SER A 6 8.66 2.92 0.24
N ASP A 7 9.87 2.36 0.07
CA ASP A 7 11.15 3.10 0.15
C ASP A 7 11.23 4.30 -0.81
N SER A 8 10.40 4.31 -1.85
CA SER A 8 10.35 5.35 -2.87
C SER A 8 9.21 6.38 -2.69
N LEU A 9 8.39 6.21 -1.65
CA LEU A 9 7.28 7.11 -1.36
C LEU A 9 7.76 8.34 -0.59
N TYR A 10 7.23 9.51 -0.93
CA TYR A 10 7.52 10.76 -0.22
C TYR A 10 6.33 11.24 0.61
N SER A 11 6.60 12.15 1.55
CA SER A 11 5.61 12.64 2.51
C SER A 11 4.49 13.47 1.86
N PRO A 12 3.20 13.22 2.20
CA PRO A 12 2.76 12.25 3.21
C PRO A 12 2.76 10.81 2.69
N CYS A 13 3.35 9.93 3.50
CA CYS A 13 3.29 8.48 3.40
C CYS A 13 2.66 7.98 4.70
N CYS A 14 1.63 7.14 4.58
CA CYS A 14 0.85 6.64 5.72
C CYS A 14 0.98 5.12 5.74
N HIS A 15 1.32 4.57 6.91
CA HIS A 15 1.14 3.16 7.21
C HIS A 15 -0.35 2.93 7.54
N ILE A 16 -0.94 1.90 6.95
CA ILE A 16 -2.36 1.56 7.11
C ILE A 16 -2.50 0.37 8.06
N MET A 17 -1.69 -0.66 7.87
CA MET A 17 -1.85 -1.93 8.56
C MET A 17 -0.54 -2.72 8.50
N SER A 18 -0.22 -3.41 9.59
CA SER A 18 0.84 -4.43 9.64
C SER A 18 0.23 -5.76 10.06
N SER A 19 0.74 -6.87 9.53
CA SER A 19 0.56 -8.15 10.19
C SER A 19 1.28 -8.14 11.55
N ASP A 20 1.06 -9.17 12.37
CA ASP A 20 1.74 -9.34 13.66
C ASP A 20 3.25 -9.01 13.59
N GLU A 21 3.65 -7.88 14.17
CA GLU A 21 5.00 -7.30 14.10
C GLU A 21 6.03 -8.10 14.92
N ASP A 22 5.56 -8.97 15.83
CA ASP A 22 6.41 -9.86 16.62
C ASP A 22 6.84 -11.11 15.84
N GLN A 23 6.42 -11.26 14.58
CA GLN A 23 6.79 -12.38 13.71
C GLN A 23 8.05 -12.09 12.88
N PRO A 24 8.83 -13.13 12.51
CA PRO A 24 10.02 -12.96 11.66
C PRO A 24 9.69 -12.52 10.23
N ILE A 25 8.45 -12.76 9.79
CA ILE A 25 7.96 -12.33 8.47
C ILE A 25 6.74 -11.44 8.69
N VAL A 26 6.84 -10.19 8.23
CA VAL A 26 5.83 -9.15 8.42
C VAL A 26 5.33 -8.63 7.07
N MET A 27 4.05 -8.30 6.99
CA MET A 27 3.43 -7.73 5.82
C MET A 27 2.77 -6.39 6.16
N ASP A 28 3.22 -5.33 5.51
CA ASP A 28 2.82 -3.95 5.78
C ASP A 28 2.10 -3.33 4.59
N ILE A 29 1.09 -2.49 4.84
CA ILE A 29 0.42 -1.68 3.83
C ILE A 29 0.80 -0.22 4.03
N TYR A 30 1.23 0.42 2.95
CA TYR A 30 1.47 1.85 2.88
C TYR A 30 0.66 2.50 1.77
N VAL A 31 0.32 3.77 1.96
CA VAL A 31 -0.19 4.65 0.92
C VAL A 31 0.63 5.95 0.88
N GLY A 32 0.97 6.40 -0.32
CA GLY A 32 1.76 7.62 -0.50
C GLY A 32 1.87 8.02 -1.96
N PHE A 33 2.75 8.99 -2.23
CA PHE A 33 3.08 9.40 -3.58
C PHE A 33 4.50 8.99 -3.95
N ASN A 34 4.69 8.47 -5.17
CA ASN A 34 6.03 8.28 -5.73
C ASN A 34 6.54 9.55 -6.40
N MET A 35 7.82 9.61 -6.77
CA MET A 35 8.46 10.78 -7.41
C MET A 35 7.78 11.31 -8.68
N SER A 36 6.92 10.51 -9.34
CA SER A 36 6.13 10.92 -10.51
C SER A 36 4.76 11.49 -10.13
N SER A 37 4.54 11.83 -8.85
CA SER A 37 3.27 12.30 -8.29
C SER A 37 2.11 11.32 -8.50
N GLN A 38 2.40 10.02 -8.63
CA GLN A 38 1.39 8.98 -8.74
C GLN A 38 1.02 8.50 -7.34
N LEU A 39 -0.27 8.35 -7.07
CA LEU A 39 -0.75 7.73 -5.84
C LEU A 39 -0.41 6.24 -5.88
N VAL A 40 0.22 5.75 -4.83
CA VAL A 40 0.66 4.37 -4.68
C VAL A 40 0.10 3.83 -3.39
N VAL A 41 -0.58 2.69 -3.48
CA VAL A 41 -0.90 1.83 -2.34
C VAL A 41 -0.05 0.59 -2.51
N CYS A 42 0.79 0.24 -1.54
CA CYS A 42 1.68 -0.91 -1.65
C CYS A 42 1.62 -1.80 -0.41
N VAL A 43 1.75 -3.10 -0.66
CA VAL A 43 1.99 -4.14 0.34
C VAL A 43 3.46 -4.52 0.25
N ASP A 44 4.17 -4.44 1.35
CA ASP A 44 5.55 -4.90 1.48
C ASP A 44 5.61 -6.12 2.39
N LEU A 45 6.34 -7.15 1.98
CA LEU A 45 6.63 -8.31 2.80
C LEU A 45 8.10 -8.26 3.22
N HIS A 46 8.33 -8.12 4.52
CA HIS A 46 9.62 -8.13 5.16
C HIS A 46 9.90 -9.52 5.71
N ASP A 47 10.97 -10.18 5.25
CA ASP A 47 11.51 -11.37 5.88
C ASP A 47 12.79 -10.96 6.63
N TYR A 48 12.68 -10.80 7.95
CA TYR A 48 13.78 -10.32 8.79
C TYR A 48 14.88 -11.37 8.98
N ASP A 49 14.53 -12.65 8.82
CA ASP A 49 15.49 -13.76 8.89
C ASP A 49 16.20 -13.98 7.53
N GLU A 50 15.46 -13.88 6.43
CA GLU A 50 15.97 -14.07 5.06
C GLU A 50 15.63 -12.87 4.12
N PRO A 51 16.32 -11.72 4.23
CA PRO A 51 15.97 -10.47 3.51
C PRO A 51 16.04 -10.52 1.98
N GLU A 52 16.57 -11.61 1.41
CA GLU A 52 16.50 -11.92 -0.01
C GLU A 52 15.09 -12.28 -0.50
N TYR A 53 14.15 -12.64 0.38
CA TYR A 53 12.75 -12.93 0.04
C TYR A 53 11.84 -11.69 0.12
N ASN A 54 12.37 -10.54 0.55
CA ASN A 54 11.65 -9.28 0.54
C ASN A 54 11.04 -8.99 -0.82
N CYS A 55 9.74 -8.67 -0.83
CA CYS A 55 8.99 -8.37 -2.05
C CYS A 55 7.88 -7.35 -1.78
N SER A 56 7.32 -6.78 -2.85
CA SER A 56 6.29 -5.76 -2.78
C SER A 56 5.28 -5.94 -3.91
N THR A 57 4.01 -5.63 -3.64
CA THR A 57 2.97 -5.48 -4.65
C THR A 57 2.28 -4.13 -4.46
N ALA A 58 2.07 -3.38 -5.52
CA ALA A 58 1.50 -2.03 -5.44
C ALA A 58 0.46 -1.75 -6.51
N ALA A 59 -0.63 -1.08 -6.12
CA ALA A 59 -1.55 -0.41 -7.03
C ALA A 59 -1.08 1.03 -7.26
N VAL A 60 -0.81 1.38 -8.52
CA VAL A 60 -0.32 2.70 -8.92
C VAL A 60 -1.37 3.44 -9.74
N VAL A 61 -1.97 4.47 -9.17
CA VAL A 61 -2.95 5.36 -9.80
C VAL A 61 -2.24 6.57 -10.40
N ASN A 62 -2.60 6.94 -11.63
CA ASN A 62 -2.01 8.10 -12.28
C ASN A 62 -2.44 9.43 -11.62
N PHE A 63 -1.72 10.50 -11.93
CA PHE A 63 -2.00 11.83 -11.37
C PHE A 63 -3.42 12.31 -11.69
N ASP A 64 -3.89 12.17 -12.93
CA ASP A 64 -5.20 12.70 -13.34
C ASP A 64 -6.36 12.04 -12.60
N ASP A 65 -6.33 10.72 -12.45
CA ASP A 65 -7.38 9.95 -11.80
C ASP A 65 -7.36 10.20 -10.28
N SER A 66 -6.18 10.19 -9.65
CA SER A 66 -6.07 10.55 -8.22
C SER A 66 -6.48 12.01 -7.97
N HIS A 67 -6.17 12.95 -8.86
CA HIS A 67 -6.57 14.35 -8.71
C HIS A 67 -8.09 14.55 -8.85
N LYS A 68 -8.75 13.77 -9.72
CA LYS A 68 -10.22 13.76 -9.80
C LYS A 68 -10.84 13.22 -8.51
N MET A 69 -10.32 12.11 -7.98
CA MET A 69 -10.77 11.53 -6.72
C MET A 69 -10.62 12.52 -5.56
N ALA A 70 -9.49 13.22 -5.47
CA ALA A 70 -9.29 14.27 -4.47
C ALA A 70 -10.36 15.38 -4.54
N ARG A 71 -10.70 15.82 -5.76
CA ARG A 71 -11.75 16.82 -5.99
C ARG A 71 -13.13 16.30 -5.61
N HIS A 72 -13.44 15.04 -5.94
CA HIS A 72 -14.71 14.41 -5.59
C HIS A 72 -14.94 14.45 -4.07
N HIS A 73 -13.90 14.10 -3.31
CA HIS A 73 -13.94 14.09 -1.84
C HIS A 73 -13.68 15.45 -1.18
N CYS A 74 -13.56 16.53 -1.94
CA CYS A 74 -13.24 17.87 -1.44
C CYS A 74 -11.96 17.94 -0.59
N VAL A 75 -10.98 17.07 -0.86
CA VAL A 75 -9.68 17.03 -0.20
C VAL A 75 -8.58 17.57 -1.12
N LYS A 76 -7.52 18.13 -0.53
CA LYS A 76 -6.32 18.48 -1.30
C LYS A 76 -5.68 17.19 -1.82
N HIS A 77 -5.23 17.16 -3.08
CA HIS A 77 -4.57 16.00 -3.68
C HIS A 77 -3.39 15.49 -2.81
N SER A 78 -2.59 16.42 -2.28
CA SER A 78 -1.48 16.08 -1.37
C SER A 78 -1.91 15.42 -0.06
N ARG A 79 -3.19 15.47 0.33
CA ARG A 79 -3.73 14.83 1.53
C ARG A 79 -4.44 13.50 1.24
N LEU A 80 -4.50 13.06 -0.01
CA LEU A 80 -5.12 11.77 -0.37
C LEU A 80 -4.57 10.57 0.41
N PRO A 81 -3.25 10.42 0.63
CA PRO A 81 -2.74 9.30 1.43
C PRO A 81 -3.32 9.28 2.85
N ILE A 82 -3.42 10.46 3.48
CA ILE A 82 -3.99 10.61 4.83
C ILE A 82 -5.49 10.26 4.79
N PHE A 83 -6.22 10.79 3.82
CA PHE A 83 -7.65 10.51 3.65
C PHE A 83 -7.92 9.01 3.47
N ILE A 84 -7.14 8.32 2.64
CA ILE A 84 -7.27 6.87 2.44
C ILE A 84 -6.97 6.12 3.73
N ALA A 85 -5.92 6.50 4.47
CA ALA A 85 -5.61 5.89 5.76
C ALA A 85 -6.73 6.10 6.79
N GLU A 86 -7.33 7.30 6.84
CA GLU A 86 -8.51 7.60 7.67
C GLU A 86 -9.73 6.73 7.28
N CYS A 87 -9.96 6.49 5.98
CA CYS A 87 -11.03 5.59 5.53
C CYS A 87 -10.82 4.13 5.97
N MET A 88 -9.57 3.72 6.18
CA MET A 88 -9.19 2.36 6.57
C MET A 88 -8.95 2.21 8.08
N GLU A 89 -9.33 3.20 8.90
CA GLU A 89 -9.07 3.21 10.36
C GLU A 89 -9.58 1.94 11.06
N GLU A 90 -10.72 1.39 10.62
CA GLU A 90 -11.30 0.17 11.21
C GLU A 90 -10.40 -1.07 11.08
N TRP A 91 -9.61 -1.16 10.00
CA TRP A 91 -8.62 -2.23 9.84
C TRP A 91 -7.52 -2.16 10.90
N GLY A 92 -7.20 -0.95 11.37
CA GLY A 92 -6.22 -0.71 12.43
C GLY A 92 -6.67 -1.17 13.82
N TYR A 93 -7.95 -1.53 14.01
CA TYR A 93 -8.46 -2.05 15.29
C TYR A 93 -8.23 -3.56 15.47
N ILE A 94 -7.82 -4.27 14.42
CA ILE A 94 -7.54 -5.70 14.48
C ILE A 94 -6.23 -5.92 15.25
N ILE A 95 -6.30 -6.65 16.35
CA ILE A 95 -5.13 -7.02 17.15
C ILE A 95 -4.44 -8.22 16.47
N ASN A 96 -3.13 -8.13 16.29
CA ASN A 96 -2.27 -9.13 15.65
C ASN A 96 -2.80 -9.63 14.30
N PRO A 97 -2.87 -8.77 13.28
CA PRO A 97 -3.45 -9.17 12.02
C PRO A 97 -2.67 -10.26 11.30
N THR A 98 -3.40 -11.11 10.60
CA THR A 98 -2.85 -12.15 9.72
C THR A 98 -2.52 -11.59 8.35
N PHE A 99 -1.69 -12.29 7.57
CA PHE A 99 -1.44 -11.94 6.16
C PHE A 99 -2.72 -11.90 5.32
N THR A 100 -3.71 -12.73 5.66
CA THR A 100 -5.02 -12.70 4.98
C THR A 100 -5.72 -11.37 5.20
N GLN A 101 -5.75 -10.87 6.44
CA GLN A 101 -6.39 -9.58 6.75
C GLN A 101 -5.66 -8.41 6.10
N VAL A 102 -4.32 -8.45 6.05
CA VAL A 102 -3.52 -7.46 5.31
C VAL A 102 -3.87 -7.47 3.81
N ARG A 103 -4.00 -8.66 3.21
CA ARG A 103 -4.40 -8.79 1.79
C ARG A 103 -5.84 -8.33 1.55
N ASP A 104 -6.75 -8.60 2.47
CA ASP A 104 -8.14 -8.19 2.37
C ASP A 104 -8.26 -6.66 2.48
N CYS A 105 -7.51 -6.01 3.38
CA CYS A 105 -7.43 -4.56 3.46
C CYS A 105 -6.88 -3.96 2.15
N PHE A 106 -5.79 -4.50 1.62
CA PHE A 106 -5.26 -4.05 0.32
C PHE A 106 -6.29 -4.20 -0.80
N LYS A 107 -6.99 -5.33 -0.84
CA LYS A 107 -8.05 -5.59 -1.80
C LYS A 107 -9.16 -4.54 -1.67
N GLU A 108 -9.66 -4.29 -0.46
CA GLU A 108 -10.69 -3.28 -0.20
C GLU A 108 -10.27 -1.90 -0.72
N ILE A 109 -9.04 -1.46 -0.41
CA ILE A 109 -8.51 -0.19 -0.93
C ILE A 109 -8.54 -0.19 -2.47
N THR A 110 -8.11 -1.27 -3.13
CA THR A 110 -8.14 -1.33 -4.59
C THR A 110 -9.56 -1.36 -5.17
N GLU A 111 -10.53 -1.97 -4.48
CA GLU A 111 -11.94 -1.94 -4.88
C GLU A 111 -12.52 -0.53 -4.74
N CYS A 112 -12.24 0.16 -3.62
CA CYS A 112 -12.61 1.57 -3.47
C CYS A 112 -12.00 2.46 -4.56
N LEU A 113 -10.73 2.25 -4.94
CA LEU A 113 -10.11 2.99 -6.04
C LEU A 113 -10.86 2.77 -7.36
N LEU A 114 -11.32 1.54 -7.65
CA LEU A 114 -12.11 1.25 -8.85
C LEU A 114 -13.49 1.93 -8.79
N ASP A 115 -14.15 1.90 -7.64
CA ASP A 115 -15.46 2.52 -7.43
C ASP A 115 -15.41 4.05 -7.56
N GLU A 116 -14.29 4.67 -7.17
CA GLU A 116 -13.99 6.09 -7.43
C GLU A 116 -13.65 6.39 -8.90
N GLY A 117 -13.67 5.38 -9.77
CA GLY A 117 -13.36 5.49 -11.19
C GLY A 117 -11.86 5.63 -11.48
N CYS A 118 -10.99 5.32 -10.52
CA CYS A 118 -9.55 5.34 -10.74
C CYS A 118 -9.11 4.11 -11.52
N ARG A 119 -8.23 4.33 -12.51
CA ARG A 119 -7.48 3.24 -13.14
C ARG A 119 -6.11 3.15 -12.48
N PHE A 120 -5.74 1.95 -12.04
CA PHE A 120 -4.39 1.67 -11.56
C PHE A 120 -3.71 0.56 -12.35
N ARG A 121 -2.39 0.52 -12.23
CA ARG A 121 -1.56 -0.60 -12.69
C ARG A 121 -0.98 -1.30 -11.48
N ILE A 122 -0.92 -2.62 -11.53
CA ILE A 122 -0.18 -3.39 -10.54
C ILE A 122 1.31 -3.37 -10.89
N LYS A 123 2.15 -3.00 -9.92
CA LYS A 123 3.60 -3.14 -9.95
C LYS A 123 4.07 -4.10 -8.88
N ARG A 124 5.13 -4.86 -9.16
CA ARG A 124 5.69 -5.83 -8.22
C ARG A 124 7.21 -5.76 -8.17
N THR A 125 7.76 -6.11 -7.02
CA THR A 125 9.15 -6.55 -6.85
C THR A 125 9.14 -8.02 -6.43
N TYR A 126 10.23 -8.71 -6.71
CA TYR A 126 10.34 -10.15 -6.49
C TYR A 126 11.54 -10.44 -5.60
N GLY A 127 11.35 -11.33 -4.63
CA GLY A 127 12.40 -11.92 -3.83
C GLY A 127 13.11 -13.06 -4.57
N LYS A 128 14.03 -13.73 -3.86
CA LYS A 128 14.78 -14.88 -4.36
C LYS A 128 13.85 -15.97 -4.88
N GLY A 129 14.17 -16.49 -6.07
CA GLY A 129 13.37 -17.55 -6.70
C GLY A 129 11.98 -17.10 -7.18
N ASP A 130 11.84 -15.83 -7.58
CA ASP A 130 10.57 -15.21 -8.02
C ASP A 130 9.50 -15.17 -6.92
N HIS A 131 9.92 -15.20 -5.65
CA HIS A 131 9.01 -15.04 -4.52
C HIS A 131 8.27 -13.70 -4.61
N MET A 132 6.96 -13.71 -4.40
CA MET A 132 6.12 -12.51 -4.46
C MET A 132 5.04 -12.52 -3.38
N CYS A 133 4.72 -11.33 -2.87
CA CYS A 133 3.55 -11.10 -2.03
C CYS A 133 2.37 -10.69 -2.92
N CYS A 134 1.18 -11.19 -2.60
CA CYS A 134 -0.11 -10.82 -3.20
C CYS A 134 -0.28 -11.17 -4.70
#